data_AF-A0A9Q0FVB6-F1
#
_entry.id   AF-A0A9Q0FVB6-F1
#
_cell.length_a   1.000
_cell.length_b   1.000
_cell.length_c   1.000
_cell.angle_alpha   90.00
_cell.angle_beta   90.00
_cell.angle_gamma   90.00
#
_symmetry.space_group_name_H-M   'P 1'
#
loop_
_entity.id
_entity.type
_entity.pdbx_description
1 polymer ?
#
loop_
_entity_poly.entity_id
_entity_poly.type
_entity_poly.pdbx_seq_one_letter_code
_entity_poly.pdbx_strand_id
1 'polypeptide(L)'
;MEDGHSVNSPRRVLSFSKRKRATVSFVDPDDKASSGFGVSGVHGPKSSEVYGFVGSITTVVATVVFLVWAYVPEPWLHSVGIYYYPNRYWALAMPTYAMVSVVLALVFYIGLNFMSTPPPTSLNTVFDEFSREPSNFVSFAVGDDQPIQPISDISISRINDLMFTD
;
A
#
# COMPACT_ATOMS: atom_id res chain seq x y z
N MET A 1 -35.25 -18.46 -27.66
CA MET A 1 -34.19 -19.02 -26.80
C MET A 1 -32.98 -18.14 -27.02
N GLU A 2 -32.91 -17.04 -26.28
CA GLU A 2 -31.80 -16.09 -26.37
C GLU A 2 -31.51 -15.65 -24.94
N ASP A 3 -30.61 -16.39 -24.30
CA ASP A 3 -30.11 -16.08 -22.97
C ASP A 3 -29.14 -14.91 -23.10
N GLY A 4 -29.53 -13.77 -22.53
CA GLY A 4 -28.70 -12.57 -22.46
C GLY A 4 -27.43 -12.82 -21.66
N HIS A 5 -26.30 -12.78 -22.35
CA HIS A 5 -24.97 -12.95 -21.78
C HIS A 5 -24.65 -11.78 -20.82
N SER A 6 -24.89 -11.98 -19.54
CA SER A 6 -24.58 -11.02 -18.48
C SER A 6 -23.06 -10.94 -18.27
N VAL A 7 -22.43 -9.92 -18.87
CA VAL A 7 -21.02 -9.60 -18.65
C VAL A 7 -20.81 -9.18 -17.20
N ASN A 8 -20.03 -9.98 -16.47
CA ASN A 8 -19.59 -9.72 -15.11
C ASN A 8 -18.87 -8.36 -15.04
N SER A 9 -19.53 -7.35 -14.48
CA SER A 9 -18.97 -6.02 -14.26
C SER A 9 -18.09 -6.00 -12.99
N PRO A 10 -16.83 -5.54 -13.07
CA PRO A 10 -15.92 -5.39 -11.92
C PRO A 10 -16.44 -4.49 -10.80
N ARG A 11 -17.47 -3.67 -11.06
CA ARG A 11 -18.04 -2.72 -10.09
C ARG A 11 -18.71 -3.37 -8.87
N ARG A 12 -19.03 -4.68 -8.91
CA ARG A 12 -19.71 -5.37 -7.80
C ARG A 12 -18.85 -5.49 -6.54
N VAL A 13 -17.53 -5.54 -6.69
CA VAL A 13 -16.60 -5.80 -5.57
C VAL A 13 -16.43 -4.56 -4.68
N LEU A 14 -16.51 -3.35 -5.27
CA LEU A 14 -16.37 -2.09 -4.52
C LEU A 14 -17.60 -1.73 -3.67
N SER A 15 -18.80 -2.20 -4.05
CA SER A 15 -20.05 -1.90 -3.33
C SER A 15 -20.14 -2.61 -1.97
N PHE A 16 -19.62 -3.84 -1.86
CA PHE A 16 -19.72 -4.61 -0.61
C PHE A 16 -18.83 -4.08 0.51
N SER A 17 -17.71 -3.42 0.18
CA SER A 17 -16.83 -2.80 1.19
C SER A 17 -17.44 -1.54 1.80
N LYS A 18 -18.24 -0.80 1.02
CA LYS A 18 -18.92 0.43 1.50
C LYS A 18 -20.01 0.14 2.53
N ARG A 19 -20.64 -1.04 2.48
CA ARG A 19 -21.73 -1.43 3.41
C ARG A 19 -21.22 -1.99 4.74
N LYS A 20 -20.06 -2.64 4.77
CA LYS A 20 -19.45 -3.12 6.04
C LYS A 20 -18.82 -2.00 6.87
N ARG A 21 -18.45 -0.88 6.26
CA ARG A 21 -17.90 0.30 6.98
C ARG A 21 -18.95 1.11 7.72
N ALA A 22 -20.25 0.86 7.48
CA ALA A 22 -21.35 1.60 8.11
C ALA A 22 -21.79 1.05 9.49
N THR A 23 -21.19 -0.03 10.00
CA THR A 23 -21.58 -0.64 11.29
C THR A 23 -20.46 -0.65 12.34
N VAL A 24 -19.33 -0.01 12.07
CA VAL A 24 -18.32 0.26 13.10
C VAL A 24 -18.20 1.77 13.24
N SER A 25 -19.12 2.34 14.01
CA SER A 25 -19.07 3.73 14.46
C SER A 25 -17.88 3.91 15.39
N PHE A 26 -16.76 4.37 14.83
CA PHE A 26 -15.75 5.05 15.62
C PHE A 26 -16.23 6.48 15.86
N VAL A 27 -16.15 6.88 17.12
CA VAL A 27 -16.37 8.23 17.61
C VAL A 27 -15.47 9.19 16.84
N ASP A 28 -16.09 10.18 16.22
CA ASP A 28 -15.48 11.21 15.39
C ASP A 28 -15.56 12.55 16.14
N PRO A 29 -14.42 13.20 16.47
CA PRO A 29 -14.39 14.63 16.70
C PRO A 29 -13.61 15.32 15.58
N ASP A 30 -14.39 16.05 14.79
CA ASP A 30 -14.07 17.32 14.12
C ASP A 30 -13.21 17.30 12.85
N ASP A 31 -13.91 17.07 11.74
CA ASP A 31 -13.69 17.79 10.49
C ASP A 31 -13.96 19.29 10.67
N LYS A 32 -12.91 20.11 10.72
CA LYS A 32 -12.99 21.51 10.25
C LYS A 32 -11.87 21.80 9.26
N ALA A 33 -12.24 21.65 7.99
CA ALA A 33 -11.50 22.12 6.83
C ALA A 33 -11.15 23.62 6.95
N SER A 34 -9.94 24.00 6.52
CA SER A 34 -9.75 24.79 5.29
C SER A 34 -8.34 25.38 5.20
N SER A 35 -7.72 25.15 4.05
CA SER A 35 -6.84 26.03 3.28
C SER A 35 -6.09 27.14 4.04
N GLY A 36 -4.77 27.04 4.03
CA GLY A 36 -3.93 28.19 4.33
C GLY A 36 -2.47 27.83 4.24
N PHE A 37 -1.86 28.20 3.12
CA PHE A 37 -0.48 28.68 2.98
C PHE A 37 0.36 28.66 4.26
N GLY A 38 1.51 28.00 4.19
CA GLY A 38 2.45 27.80 5.29
C GLY A 38 2.58 29.01 6.20
N VAL A 39 1.96 28.93 7.37
CA VAL A 39 2.24 29.80 8.50
C VAL A 39 2.77 28.88 9.58
N SER A 40 4.01 29.16 9.97
CA SER A 40 4.67 28.67 11.18
C SER A 40 3.83 29.09 12.40
N GLY A 41 2.72 28.39 12.63
CA GLY A 41 2.08 28.35 13.93
C GLY A 41 2.94 27.47 14.81
N VAL A 42 3.24 27.94 16.02
CA VAL A 42 3.91 27.19 17.09
C VAL A 42 3.04 25.97 17.42
N HIS A 43 3.14 24.93 16.60
CA HIS A 43 2.56 23.64 16.87
C HIS A 43 3.60 22.93 17.72
N GLY A 44 3.25 22.65 18.98
CA GLY A 44 4.00 21.69 19.79
C GLY A 44 4.21 20.39 19.00
N PRO A 45 5.17 19.54 19.41
CA PRO A 45 5.52 18.33 18.66
C PRO A 45 4.26 17.59 18.24
N LYS A 46 4.14 17.30 16.95
CA LYS A 46 2.96 16.62 16.42
C LYS A 46 2.80 15.32 17.21
N SER A 47 1.62 14.99 17.70
CA SER A 47 1.46 13.84 18.63
C SER A 47 2.11 12.55 18.09
N SER A 48 2.13 12.36 16.76
CA SER A 48 2.84 11.27 16.08
C SER A 48 4.36 11.25 16.29
N GLU A 49 5.02 12.40 16.35
CA GLU A 49 6.47 12.52 16.60
C GLU A 49 6.82 12.11 18.03
N VAL A 50 5.97 12.47 19.00
CA VAL A 50 6.14 12.06 20.40
C VAL A 50 6.00 10.56 20.55
N TYR A 51 4.97 9.95 19.95
CA TYR A 51 4.81 8.49 19.98
C TYR A 51 5.97 7.76 19.30
N GLY A 52 6.48 8.30 18.18
CA GLY A 52 7.66 7.75 17.51
C GLY A 52 8.91 7.81 18.38
N PHE A 53 9.15 8.95 19.05
CA PHE A 53 10.28 9.13 19.95
C PHE A 53 10.22 8.19 21.16
N VAL A 54 9.08 8.18 21.87
CA VAL A 54 8.87 7.30 23.02
C VAL A 54 8.99 5.84 22.59
N GLY A 55 8.34 5.47 21.49
CA GLY A 55 8.43 4.13 20.90
C GLY A 55 9.87 3.73 20.60
N SER A 56 10.67 4.63 20.02
CA SER A 56 12.09 4.34 19.70
C SER A 56 12.95 4.08 20.94
N ILE A 57 12.74 4.84 22.02
CA ILE A 57 13.46 4.62 23.28
C ILE A 57 12.99 3.31 23.92
N THR A 58 11.68 3.07 23.96
CA THR A 58 11.09 1.85 24.51
C THR A 58 11.58 0.62 23.77
N THR A 59 11.65 0.65 22.43
CA THR A 59 12.16 -0.50 21.66
C THR A 59 13.62 -0.76 21.94
N VAL A 60 14.48 0.27 21.96
CA VAL A 60 15.91 0.11 22.29
C VAL A 60 16.09 -0.50 23.68
N VAL A 61 15.42 0.05 24.70
CA VAL A 61 15.50 -0.45 26.09
C VAL A 61 14.98 -1.89 26.17
N ALA A 62 13.82 -2.18 25.56
CA ALA A 62 13.26 -3.53 25.54
C ALA A 62 14.19 -4.53 24.83
N THR A 63 14.84 -4.13 23.72
CA THR A 63 15.82 -4.96 23.03
C THR A 63 17.03 -5.24 23.91
N VAL A 64 17.58 -4.25 24.61
CA VAL A 64 18.71 -4.47 25.53
C VAL A 64 18.31 -5.45 26.63
N VAL A 65 17.16 -5.26 27.28
CA VAL A 65 16.66 -6.17 28.32
C VAL A 65 16.45 -7.58 27.76
N PHE A 66 15.90 -7.70 26.56
CA PHE A 66 15.70 -8.98 25.87
C PHE A 66 17.02 -9.69 25.60
N LEU A 67 18.05 -8.98 25.11
CA LEU A 67 19.37 -9.55 24.86
C LEU A 67 20.05 -10.00 26.16
N VAL A 68 19.99 -9.17 27.21
CA VAL A 68 20.50 -9.53 28.54
C VAL A 68 19.84 -10.82 29.03
N TRP A 69 18.50 -10.89 28.98
CA TRP A 69 17.78 -12.10 29.37
C TRP A 69 18.15 -13.32 28.50
N ALA A 70 18.28 -13.16 27.19
CA ALA A 70 18.59 -14.24 26.26
C ALA A 70 20.00 -14.83 26.45
N TYR A 71 21.00 -13.97 26.68
CA TYR A 71 22.42 -14.37 26.69
C TYR A 71 23.03 -14.57 28.08
N VAL A 72 22.49 -13.98 29.14
CA VAL A 72 23.06 -14.14 30.49
C VAL A 72 22.82 -15.56 31.02
N PRO A 73 23.83 -16.26 31.57
CA PRO A 73 23.67 -17.62 32.13
C PRO A 73 22.71 -17.68 33.33
N GLU A 74 22.06 -18.84 33.52
CA GLU A 74 21.08 -19.07 34.60
C GLU A 74 21.62 -18.83 36.02
N PRO A 75 22.87 -19.24 36.37
CA PRO A 75 23.40 -19.00 37.70
C PRO A 75 23.48 -17.51 38.07
N TRP A 76 23.72 -16.65 37.08
CA TRP A 76 23.80 -15.21 37.29
C TRP A 76 22.41 -14.61 37.50
N LEU A 77 21.40 -15.04 36.73
CA LEU A 77 20.01 -14.66 36.95
C LEU A 77 19.52 -15.07 38.34
N HIS A 78 19.85 -16.29 38.78
CA HIS A 78 19.49 -16.79 40.10
C HIS A 78 20.18 -15.99 41.22
N SER A 79 21.43 -15.56 41.01
CA SER A 79 22.13 -14.68 41.97
C SER A 79 21.46 -13.31 42.12
N VAL A 80 20.76 -12.82 41.09
CA VAL A 80 19.98 -11.57 41.12
C VAL A 80 18.57 -11.82 41.71
N GLY A 81 18.20 -13.07 41.97
CA GLY A 81 16.89 -13.46 42.52
C GLY A 81 15.80 -13.67 41.47
N ILE A 82 16.15 -13.75 40.19
CA ILE A 82 15.21 -13.97 39.08
C ILE A 82 15.05 -15.46 38.83
N TYR A 83 14.02 -16.07 39.43
CA TYR A 83 13.74 -17.51 39.29
C TYR A 83 12.63 -17.83 38.28
N TYR A 84 11.77 -16.85 37.95
CA TYR A 84 10.61 -17.05 37.08
C TYR A 84 10.76 -16.25 35.79
N TYR A 85 11.17 -16.94 34.72
CA TYR A 85 11.26 -16.38 33.38
C TYR A 85 10.80 -17.44 32.35
N PRO A 86 10.33 -17.03 31.16
CA PRO A 86 9.93 -17.98 30.13
C PRO A 86 11.11 -18.83 29.66
N ASN A 87 10.83 -19.96 29.00
CA ASN A 87 11.89 -20.80 28.44
C ASN A 87 12.74 -20.00 27.42
N ARG A 88 14.08 -20.12 27.49
CA ARG A 88 15.03 -19.46 26.56
C ARG A 88 14.77 -19.78 25.09
N TYR A 89 14.10 -20.89 24.77
CA TYR A 89 13.63 -21.19 23.41
C TYR A 89 12.87 -20.01 22.77
N TRP A 90 12.12 -19.23 23.57
CA TRP A 90 11.40 -18.06 23.09
C TRP A 90 12.30 -16.95 22.54
N ALA A 91 13.56 -16.88 22.97
CA ALA A 91 14.52 -15.93 22.43
C ALA A 91 14.80 -16.17 20.94
N LEU A 92 14.74 -17.42 20.48
CA LEU A 92 14.87 -17.80 19.08
C LEU A 92 13.51 -17.82 18.36
N ALA A 93 12.48 -18.33 19.04
CA ALA A 93 11.16 -18.47 18.45
C ALA A 93 10.57 -17.12 18.04
N MET A 94 10.64 -16.09 18.91
CA MET A 94 10.04 -14.79 18.62
C MET A 94 10.58 -14.11 17.36
N PRO A 95 11.91 -13.94 17.17
CA PRO A 95 12.46 -13.40 15.92
C PRO A 95 12.09 -14.26 14.70
N THR A 96 12.09 -15.57 14.85
CA THR A 96 11.79 -16.50 13.74
C THR A 96 10.33 -16.36 13.29
N TYR A 97 9.37 -16.36 14.23
CA TYR A 97 7.96 -16.14 13.93
C TYR A 97 7.71 -14.74 13.35
N ALA A 98 8.42 -13.71 13.83
CA ALA A 98 8.33 -12.37 13.25
C ALA A 98 8.75 -12.38 11.78
N MET A 99 9.90 -12.97 11.44
CA MET A 99 10.35 -13.09 10.04
C MET A 99 9.37 -13.88 9.17
N VAL A 100 8.89 -15.03 9.65
CA VAL A 100 7.89 -15.84 8.92
C VAL A 100 6.60 -15.05 8.72
N SER A 101 6.15 -14.30 9.73
CA SER A 101 4.93 -13.48 9.64
C SER A 101 5.06 -12.36 8.60
N VAL A 102 6.23 -11.72 8.48
CA VAL A 102 6.49 -10.70 7.46
C VAL A 102 6.44 -11.30 6.05
N VAL A 103 7.12 -12.43 5.84
CA VAL A 103 7.08 -13.14 4.54
C VAL A 103 5.65 -13.56 4.21
N LEU A 104 4.93 -14.13 5.17
CA LEU A 104 3.55 -14.54 5.01
C LEU A 104 2.64 -13.35 4.68
N ALA A 105 2.81 -12.21 5.35
CA ALA A 105 2.06 -10.98 5.08
C ALA A 105 2.31 -10.45 3.66
N LEU A 106 3.55 -10.51 3.15
CA LEU A 106 3.87 -10.14 1.78
C LEU A 106 3.21 -11.07 0.76
N VAL A 107 3.26 -12.39 1.00
CA VAL A 107 2.59 -13.37 0.13
C VAL A 107 1.07 -13.15 0.11
N PHE A 108 0.46 -12.93 1.27
CA PHE A 108 -0.97 -12.58 1.35
C PHE A 108 -1.27 -11.28 0.63
N TYR A 109 -0.47 -10.24 0.84
CA TYR A 109 -0.63 -8.97 0.15
C TYR A 109 -0.61 -9.16 -1.37
N ILE A 110 0.37 -9.88 -1.91
CA ILE A 110 0.46 -10.19 -3.35
C ILE A 110 -0.79 -10.95 -3.81
N GLY A 111 -1.21 -11.99 -3.09
CA GLY A 111 -2.42 -12.77 -3.44
C GLY A 111 -3.70 -11.94 -3.42
N LEU A 112 -3.85 -11.05 -2.42
CA LEU A 112 -4.98 -10.13 -2.33
C LEU A 112 -4.97 -9.09 -3.46
N ASN A 113 -3.80 -8.61 -3.87
CA ASN A 113 -3.67 -7.73 -5.04
C ASN A 113 -4.12 -8.47 -6.30
N PHE A 114 -3.61 -9.68 -6.56
CA PHE A 114 -4.03 -10.48 -7.72
C PHE A 114 -5.53 -10.78 -7.75
N MET A 115 -6.16 -10.97 -6.59
CA MET A 115 -7.61 -11.17 -6.52
C MET A 115 -8.41 -9.87 -6.74
N SER A 116 -7.81 -8.72 -6.43
CA SER A 116 -8.46 -7.41 -6.53
C SER A 116 -8.21 -6.71 -7.87
N THR A 117 -7.16 -7.09 -8.60
CA THR A 117 -6.83 -6.54 -9.92
C THR A 117 -7.30 -7.47 -11.04
N PRO A 118 -7.59 -6.92 -12.24
CA PRO A 118 -7.73 -7.72 -13.45
C PRO A 118 -6.53 -8.65 -13.68
N PRO A 119 -6.70 -9.77 -14.41
CA PRO A 119 -5.57 -10.65 -14.70
C PRO A 119 -4.47 -9.88 -15.44
N PRO A 120 -3.19 -10.23 -15.24
CA PRO A 120 -2.06 -9.48 -15.78
C PRO A 120 -2.00 -9.47 -17.32
N THR A 121 -2.77 -10.35 -17.96
CA THR A 121 -2.93 -10.41 -19.42
C THR A 121 -4.04 -9.50 -19.95
N SER A 122 -4.82 -8.85 -19.09
CA SER A 122 -5.91 -7.99 -19.52
C SER A 122 -5.41 -6.62 -19.99
N LEU A 123 -5.85 -6.18 -21.17
CA LEU A 123 -5.55 -4.85 -21.67
C LEU A 123 -6.18 -3.73 -20.82
N ASN A 124 -7.18 -4.07 -20.00
CA ASN A 124 -7.82 -3.15 -19.06
C ASN A 124 -6.88 -2.65 -17.95
N THR A 125 -5.70 -3.25 -17.79
CA THR A 125 -4.65 -2.74 -16.89
C THR A 125 -3.84 -1.60 -17.55
N VAL A 126 -3.80 -1.55 -18.87
CA VAL A 126 -3.06 -0.55 -19.66
C VAL A 126 -3.99 0.54 -20.18
N PHE A 127 -5.21 0.18 -20.58
CA PHE A 127 -6.22 1.07 -21.12
C PHE A 127 -7.47 1.07 -20.23
N ASP A 128 -8.03 2.24 -20.01
CA ASP A 128 -9.26 2.45 -19.25
C ASP A 128 -10.28 3.30 -20.03
N GLU A 129 -11.41 3.61 -19.41
CA GLU A 129 -12.47 4.43 -20.02
C GLU A 129 -12.00 5.86 -20.36
N PHE A 130 -10.91 6.33 -19.75
CA PHE A 130 -10.35 7.67 -19.96
C PHE A 130 -9.21 7.68 -20.98
N SER A 131 -8.77 6.52 -21.46
CA SER A 131 -7.71 6.40 -22.47
C SER A 131 -8.20 6.96 -23.81
N ARG A 132 -7.42 7.88 -24.39
CA ARG A 132 -7.76 8.62 -25.61
C ARG A 132 -6.87 8.17 -26.75
N GLU A 133 -7.43 7.50 -27.76
CA GLU A 133 -6.63 7.18 -28.94
C GLU A 133 -6.37 8.42 -29.82
N PRO A 134 -5.22 8.49 -30.50
CA PRO A 134 -4.94 9.56 -31.44
C PRO A 134 -6.00 9.55 -32.54
N SER A 135 -6.66 10.69 -32.71
CA SER A 135 -7.67 10.84 -33.74
C SER A 135 -7.03 10.65 -35.12
N ASN A 136 -7.46 9.62 -35.85
CA ASN A 136 -7.18 9.43 -37.28
C ASN A 136 -7.88 10.51 -38.12
N PHE A 137 -7.64 11.79 -37.84
CA PHE A 137 -8.09 12.86 -38.72
C PHE A 137 -7.37 12.64 -40.05
N VAL A 138 -8.12 12.02 -40.97
CA VAL A 138 -7.73 11.89 -42.37
C VAL A 138 -7.33 13.29 -42.81
N SER A 139 -6.10 13.38 -43.31
CA SER A 139 -5.56 14.52 -44.04
C SER A 139 -6.47 14.83 -45.24
N PHE A 140 -7.61 15.47 -45.00
CA PHE A 140 -8.45 16.08 -46.04
C PHE A 140 -8.15 17.59 -46.19
N ALA A 141 -7.23 18.14 -45.39
CA ALA A 141 -6.67 19.46 -45.63
C ALA A 141 -5.40 19.29 -46.48
N VAL A 142 -5.54 19.48 -47.79
CA VAL A 142 -4.41 19.80 -48.67
C VAL A 142 -4.04 21.24 -48.38
N GLY A 143 -3.01 21.46 -47.56
CA GLY A 143 -2.49 22.81 -47.23
C GLY A 143 -1.79 22.87 -45.88
N ASP A 144 -0.93 23.87 -45.72
CA ASP A 144 -0.07 24.15 -44.54
C ASP A 144 -0.87 24.50 -43.25
N ASP A 145 -2.20 24.60 -43.35
CA ASP A 145 -3.11 24.96 -42.26
C ASP A 145 -3.70 23.72 -41.56
N GLN A 146 -2.84 22.79 -41.12
CA GLN A 146 -3.30 21.65 -40.32
C GLN A 146 -3.63 22.12 -38.89
N PRO A 147 -4.87 21.93 -38.39
CA PRO A 147 -5.20 22.28 -37.03
C PRO A 147 -4.38 21.44 -36.03
N ILE A 148 -4.03 22.05 -34.89
CA ILE A 148 -3.37 21.36 -33.79
C ILE A 148 -4.22 20.16 -33.37
N GLN A 149 -3.61 18.98 -33.32
CA GLN A 149 -4.32 17.77 -32.98
C GLN A 149 -4.77 17.80 -31.51
N PRO A 150 -5.97 17.25 -31.19
CA PRO A 150 -6.42 17.09 -29.81
C PRO A 150 -5.44 16.21 -29.01
N ILE A 151 -5.39 16.43 -27.69
CA ILE A 151 -4.58 15.59 -26.80
C ILE A 151 -5.08 14.13 -26.80
N SER A 152 -4.16 13.21 -27.01
CA SER A 152 -4.38 11.76 -27.06
C SER A 152 -3.19 11.01 -26.46
N ASP A 153 -3.45 9.81 -25.95
CA ASP A 153 -2.45 8.91 -25.41
C ASP A 153 -1.71 8.17 -26.53
N ILE A 154 -0.39 8.03 -26.37
CA ILE A 154 0.44 7.28 -27.30
C ILE A 154 0.57 5.86 -26.75
N SER A 155 0.29 4.85 -27.58
CA SER A 155 0.38 3.45 -27.15
C SER A 155 1.83 3.05 -26.83
N ILE A 156 2.00 2.19 -25.82
CA ILE A 156 3.30 1.64 -25.42
C ILE A 156 3.98 0.91 -26.59
N SER A 157 3.21 0.25 -27.46
CA SER A 157 3.75 -0.41 -28.65
C SER A 157 4.37 0.59 -29.63
N ARG A 158 3.72 1.74 -29.85
CA ARG A 158 4.22 2.81 -30.73
C ARG A 158 5.52 3.40 -30.20
N ILE A 159 5.57 3.70 -28.90
CA ILE A 159 6.80 4.26 -28.28
C ILE A 159 7.92 3.23 -28.30
N ASN A 160 7.62 1.97 -28.01
CA ASN A 160 8.62 0.91 -28.03
C ASN A 160 9.24 0.73 -29.42
N ASP A 161 8.42 0.78 -30.48
CA ASP A 161 8.91 0.71 -31.86
C ASP A 161 9.78 1.93 -32.23
N LEU A 162 9.34 3.13 -31.86
CA LEU A 162 10.10 4.36 -32.11
C LEU A 162 11.43 4.44 -31.33
N MET A 163 11.51 3.82 -30.15
CA MET A 163 12.66 3.93 -29.26
C MET A 163 13.69 2.82 -29.49
N PHE A 164 13.26 1.63 -29.90
CA PHE A 164 14.11 0.44 -29.93
C PHE A 164 14.23 -0.21 -31.31
N THR A 165 13.48 0.26 -32.30
CA THR A 165 13.58 -0.21 -33.68
C THR A 165 14.29 0.86 -34.53
N ASP A 166 15.63 0.87 -34.44
CA ASP A 166 16.53 1.47 -35.45
C ASP A 166 16.98 0.38 -36.44
#